data_AF-A0A2E4W914-F1
#
_entry.id   AF-A0A2E4W914-F1
#
_cell.length_a   1.000
_cell.length_b   1.000
_cell.length_c   1.000
_cell.angle_alpha   90.00
_cell.angle_beta   90.00
_cell.angle_gamma   90.00
#
_symmetry.space_group_name_H-M   'P 1'
#
loop_
_entity.id
_entity.type
_entity.pdbx_description
1 polymer ?
#
loop_
_entity_poly.entity_id
_entity_poly.type
_entity_poly.pdbx_seq_one_letter_code
_entity_poly.pdbx_strand_id
1 'polypeptide(L)'
;MKFNIDIVENHLILLYRESRFLIDTGSPVSIAKSSEIEIFNQPHATLQKVLGWDIDYFSNATGSKLDGLIGGDILQHYQFQVNFQDQSFSILEPSSFKDLDSVDIKILMGVPAIEIVFGREPIRAILDTGAKISYLKSCHVEELDPIGESEDFYPGVGKFKTSIYELPIHFNNKKLNLTFGKAPPFLELLLTGLGAEAVVGNDIFLHFSITFDYSSEKIYCK
;
A
#
# COMPACT_ATOMS: atom_id res chain seq x y z
N MET A 1 -6.50 -13.84 -14.01
CA MET A 1 -7.84 -13.20 -13.94
C MET A 1 -7.66 -11.69 -13.84
N LYS A 2 -8.46 -10.89 -14.56
CA LYS A 2 -8.36 -9.41 -14.54
C LYS A 2 -9.65 -8.80 -13.99
N PHE A 3 -9.51 -7.81 -13.12
CA PHE A 3 -10.59 -7.11 -12.44
C PHE A 3 -10.41 -5.60 -12.62
N ASN A 4 -11.52 -4.87 -12.57
CA ASN A 4 -11.50 -3.41 -12.58
C ASN A 4 -11.22 -2.87 -11.18
N ILE A 5 -10.61 -1.70 -11.12
CA ILE A 5 -10.44 -0.95 -9.88
C ILE A 5 -11.03 0.45 -10.04
N ASP A 6 -11.54 1.01 -8.96
CA ASP A 6 -11.74 2.45 -8.81
C ASP A 6 -10.55 3.04 -8.05
N ILE A 7 -10.16 4.26 -8.41
CA ILE A 7 -9.18 5.05 -7.65
C ILE A 7 -9.95 6.19 -6.98
N VAL A 8 -10.12 6.10 -5.66
CA VAL A 8 -10.90 7.08 -4.86
C VAL A 8 -9.97 7.77 -3.88
N GLU A 9 -9.75 9.08 -4.02
CA GLU A 9 -8.78 9.82 -3.19
C GLU A 9 -7.41 9.14 -3.16
N ASN A 10 -6.97 8.63 -4.32
CA ASN A 10 -5.75 7.84 -4.51
C ASN A 10 -5.70 6.50 -3.75
N HIS A 11 -6.83 5.96 -3.29
CA HIS A 11 -6.92 4.59 -2.75
C HIS A 11 -7.31 3.58 -3.84
N LEU A 12 -6.70 2.39 -3.78
CA LEU A 12 -6.96 1.26 -4.68
C LEU A 12 -8.19 0.47 -4.23
N ILE A 13 -9.33 0.66 -4.91
CA ILE A 13 -10.57 -0.07 -4.63
C ILE A 13 -10.83 -1.12 -5.70
N LEU A 14 -10.69 -2.40 -5.35
CA LEU A 14 -11.04 -3.52 -6.22
C LEU A 14 -12.55 -3.69 -6.33
N LEU A 15 -13.03 -3.80 -7.57
CA LEU A 15 -14.41 -4.14 -7.88
C LEU A 15 -14.52 -5.64 -8.14
N TYR A 16 -15.23 -6.36 -7.27
CA TYR A 16 -15.43 -7.79 -7.39
C TYR A 16 -16.91 -8.15 -7.23
N ARG A 17 -17.55 -8.52 -8.35
CA ARG A 17 -19.02 -8.69 -8.44
C ARG A 17 -19.71 -7.39 -7.99
N GLU A 18 -20.60 -7.45 -7.01
CA GLU A 18 -21.30 -6.29 -6.43
C GLU A 18 -20.54 -5.68 -5.23
N SER A 19 -19.36 -6.22 -4.89
CA SER A 19 -18.60 -5.82 -3.70
C SER A 19 -17.40 -4.93 -4.04
N ARG A 20 -17.04 -4.07 -3.08
CA ARG A 20 -15.91 -3.13 -3.16
C ARG A 20 -14.91 -3.44 -2.05
N PHE A 21 -13.65 -3.66 -2.43
CA PHE A 21 -12.60 -4.03 -1.49
C PHE A 21 -11.43 -3.06 -1.55
N LEU A 22 -11.02 -2.50 -0.42
CA LEU A 22 -9.74 -1.80 -0.33
C LEU A 22 -8.63 -2.83 -0.39
N ILE A 23 -7.71 -2.70 -1.35
CA ILE A 23 -6.51 -3.53 -1.40
C ILE A 23 -5.42 -2.84 -0.61
N ASP A 24 -4.92 -3.49 0.43
CA ASP A 24 -4.01 -2.88 1.40
C ASP A 24 -2.81 -3.79 1.67
N THR A 25 -1.73 -3.58 0.92
CA THR A 25 -0.47 -4.30 1.14
C THR A 25 0.23 -3.89 2.45
N GLY A 26 -0.13 -2.75 3.05
CA GLY A 26 0.36 -2.29 4.36
C GLY A 26 -0.38 -2.90 5.54
N SER A 27 -1.48 -3.62 5.32
CA SER A 27 -2.19 -4.37 6.36
C SER A 27 -1.80 -5.85 6.35
N PRO A 28 -1.40 -6.44 7.50
CA PRO A 28 -1.10 -7.87 7.57
C PRO A 28 -2.35 -8.76 7.56
N VAL A 29 -3.53 -8.18 7.79
CA VAL A 29 -4.80 -8.89 7.98
C VAL A 29 -5.91 -8.31 7.11
N SER A 30 -6.87 -9.16 6.76
CA SER A 30 -8.08 -8.76 6.05
C SER A 30 -9.24 -8.51 7.03
N ILE A 31 -10.05 -7.49 6.75
CA ILE A 31 -11.24 -7.16 7.56
C ILE A 31 -12.51 -7.06 6.74
N ALA A 32 -13.64 -7.48 7.33
CA ALA A 32 -14.98 -7.34 6.76
C ALA A 32 -16.05 -7.36 7.86
N LYS A 33 -17.31 -7.10 7.52
CA LYS A 33 -18.43 -7.26 8.49
C LYS A 33 -18.68 -8.72 8.85
N SER A 34 -18.55 -9.60 7.86
CA SER A 34 -18.66 -11.05 8.01
C SER A 34 -17.33 -11.63 8.51
N SER A 35 -17.33 -12.84 9.07
CA SER A 35 -16.10 -13.58 9.41
C SER A 35 -15.44 -14.24 8.20
N GLU A 36 -16.11 -14.24 7.05
CA GLU A 36 -15.66 -14.82 5.79
C GLU A 36 -16.16 -13.97 4.63
N ILE A 37 -15.35 -13.82 3.60
CA ILE A 37 -15.71 -13.20 2.32
C ILE A 37 -15.31 -14.14 1.17
N GLU A 38 -16.02 -14.04 0.04
CA GLU A 38 -15.59 -14.69 -1.19
C GLU A 38 -14.87 -13.67 -2.07
N ILE A 39 -13.60 -13.92 -2.37
CA ILE A 39 -12.82 -13.11 -3.29
C ILE A 39 -11.90 -14.02 -4.11
N PHE A 40 -11.69 -13.66 -5.39
CA PHE A 40 -10.89 -14.48 -6.31
C PHE A 40 -11.38 -15.92 -6.44
N ASN A 41 -12.71 -16.10 -6.34
CA ASN A 41 -13.41 -17.38 -6.40
C ASN A 41 -13.01 -18.37 -5.28
N GLN A 42 -12.56 -17.85 -4.14
CA GLN A 42 -12.21 -18.62 -2.95
C GLN A 42 -12.80 -17.94 -1.70
N PRO A 43 -13.26 -18.72 -0.70
CA PRO A 43 -13.59 -18.18 0.60
C PRO A 43 -12.32 -17.85 1.39
N HIS A 44 -12.36 -16.73 2.11
CA HIS A 44 -11.26 -16.30 2.97
C HIS A 44 -11.80 -15.78 4.31
N ALA A 45 -11.18 -16.22 5.40
CA ALA A 45 -11.48 -15.73 6.73
C ALA A 45 -11.08 -14.25 6.87
N THR A 46 -11.83 -13.51 7.69
CA THR A 46 -11.58 -12.10 7.95
C THR A 46 -11.81 -11.76 9.42
N LEU A 47 -11.12 -10.73 9.90
CA LEU A 47 -11.41 -10.12 11.19
C LEU A 47 -12.50 -9.06 11.05
N GLN A 48 -13.21 -8.75 12.12
CA GLN A 48 -14.19 -7.66 12.09
C GLN A 48 -13.55 -6.29 12.35
N LYS A 49 -12.38 -6.27 12.99
CA LYS A 49 -11.65 -5.05 13.34
C LYS A 49 -10.14 -5.25 13.27
N VAL A 50 -9.44 -4.17 12.93
CA VAL A 50 -7.98 -4.06 13.04
C VAL A 50 -7.66 -2.74 13.74
N LEU A 51 -6.78 -2.80 14.75
CA LEU A 51 -6.37 -1.64 15.55
C LEU A 51 -7.56 -0.78 16.08
N GLY A 52 -8.65 -1.46 16.44
CA GLY A 52 -9.87 -0.84 16.97
C GLY A 52 -10.92 -0.39 15.94
N TRP A 53 -10.60 -0.46 14.64
CA TRP A 53 -11.43 0.06 13.55
C TRP A 53 -12.05 -1.06 12.71
N ASP A 54 -13.33 -0.92 12.36
CA ASP A 54 -14.07 -1.81 11.45
C ASP A 54 -14.16 -1.22 10.03
N ILE A 55 -14.72 -2.00 9.10
CA ILE A 55 -14.81 -1.59 7.69
C ILE A 55 -15.70 -0.35 7.46
N ASP A 56 -16.62 -0.02 8.37
CA ASP A 56 -17.42 1.20 8.27
C ASP A 56 -16.57 2.44 8.54
N TYR A 57 -15.61 2.36 9.47
CA TYR A 57 -14.62 3.42 9.66
C TYR A 57 -13.77 3.64 8.39
N PHE A 58 -13.23 2.57 7.79
CA PHE A 58 -12.44 2.68 6.56
C PHE A 58 -13.27 3.20 5.39
N SER A 59 -14.55 2.85 5.31
CA SER A 59 -15.45 3.40 4.29
C SER A 59 -15.58 4.92 4.41
N ASN A 60 -15.78 5.41 5.63
CA ASN A 60 -15.86 6.85 5.90
C ASN A 60 -14.53 7.57 5.65
N ALA A 61 -13.41 6.94 5.97
CA ALA A 61 -12.08 7.54 5.84
C ALA A 61 -11.62 7.62 4.37
N THR A 62 -11.94 6.62 3.56
CA THR A 62 -11.60 6.56 2.13
C THR A 62 -12.62 7.31 1.24
N GLY A 63 -13.79 7.66 1.77
CA GLY A 63 -14.87 8.27 0.98
C GLY A 63 -15.56 7.30 0.02
N SER A 64 -15.31 5.99 0.16
CA SER A 64 -15.91 4.93 -0.65
C SER A 64 -16.64 3.94 0.26
N LYS A 65 -17.82 3.47 -0.13
CA LYS A 65 -18.42 2.32 0.55
C LYS A 65 -17.55 1.10 0.30
N LEU A 66 -17.11 0.43 1.36
CA LEU A 66 -16.30 -0.79 1.31
C LEU A 66 -17.05 -1.96 1.96
N ASP A 67 -16.94 -3.13 1.36
CA ASP A 67 -17.44 -4.39 1.90
C ASP A 67 -16.34 -5.16 2.64
N GLY A 68 -15.07 -4.85 2.36
CA GLY A 68 -13.90 -5.34 3.09
C GLY A 68 -12.60 -4.63 2.74
N LEU A 69 -11.55 -4.97 3.48
CA LEU A 69 -10.15 -4.63 3.22
C LEU A 69 -9.38 -5.94 3.10
N ILE A 70 -8.58 -6.07 2.04
CA ILE A 70 -7.82 -7.27 1.71
C ILE A 70 -6.36 -7.00 2.00
N GLY A 71 -5.84 -7.68 3.02
CA GLY A 71 -4.48 -7.56 3.52
C GLY A 71 -3.56 -8.70 3.07
N GLY A 72 -2.34 -8.69 3.62
CA GLY A 72 -1.28 -9.64 3.35
C GLY A 72 -1.63 -11.10 3.59
N ASP A 73 -2.50 -11.38 4.57
CA ASP A 73 -3.01 -12.73 4.85
C ASP A 73 -3.67 -13.39 3.64
N ILE A 74 -4.43 -12.64 2.83
CA ILE A 74 -5.04 -13.10 1.58
C ILE A 74 -4.10 -12.87 0.39
N LEU A 75 -3.50 -11.67 0.29
CA LEU A 75 -2.71 -11.25 -0.88
C LEU A 75 -1.49 -12.15 -1.13
N GLN A 76 -0.85 -12.66 -0.08
CA GLN A 76 0.32 -13.53 -0.19
C GLN A 76 0.06 -14.84 -0.97
N HIS A 77 -1.21 -15.24 -1.12
CA HIS A 77 -1.60 -16.45 -1.84
C HIS A 77 -1.68 -16.26 -3.35
N TYR A 78 -1.51 -15.03 -3.84
CA TYR A 78 -1.67 -14.68 -5.24
C TYR A 78 -0.45 -13.92 -5.74
N GLN A 79 -0.12 -14.14 -7.01
CA GLN A 79 0.70 -13.21 -7.77
C GLN A 79 -0.24 -12.22 -8.42
N PHE A 80 -0.11 -10.95 -8.06
CA PHE A 80 -1.06 -9.94 -8.49
C PHE A 80 -0.37 -8.69 -9.01
N GLN A 81 -0.98 -8.05 -10.00
CA GLN A 81 -0.52 -6.81 -10.58
C GLN A 81 -1.53 -5.71 -10.33
N VAL A 82 -1.02 -4.55 -9.93
CA VAL A 82 -1.76 -3.29 -9.84
C VAL A 82 -1.28 -2.39 -10.97
N ASN A 83 -2.23 -1.89 -11.76
CA ASN A 83 -1.96 -0.96 -12.85
C ASN A 83 -2.99 0.17 -12.83
N PHE A 84 -2.56 1.37 -12.43
CA PHE A 84 -3.42 2.55 -12.34
C PHE A 84 -3.77 3.11 -13.72
N GLN A 85 -2.86 3.04 -14.70
CA GLN A 85 -3.11 3.52 -16.06
C GLN A 85 -4.23 2.73 -16.74
N ASP A 86 -4.21 1.40 -16.59
CA ASP A 86 -5.24 0.51 -17.13
C ASP A 86 -6.43 0.32 -16.18
N GLN A 87 -6.42 0.99 -15.01
CA GLN A 87 -7.38 0.83 -13.92
C GLN A 87 -7.72 -0.65 -13.69
N SER A 88 -6.69 -1.45 -13.43
CA SER A 88 -6.89 -2.89 -13.24
C SER A 88 -6.05 -3.52 -12.14
N PHE A 89 -6.64 -4.56 -11.57
CA PHE A 89 -5.99 -5.53 -10.71
C PHE A 89 -6.02 -6.88 -11.41
N SER A 90 -4.86 -7.53 -11.56
CA SER A 90 -4.78 -8.81 -12.26
C SER A 90 -4.12 -9.86 -11.40
N ILE A 91 -4.76 -11.01 -11.21
CA ILE A 91 -4.09 -12.23 -10.74
C ILE A 91 -3.41 -12.89 -11.94
N LEU A 92 -2.12 -13.10 -11.84
CA LEU A 92 -1.25 -13.55 -12.92
C LEU A 92 -0.71 -14.96 -12.66
N GLU A 93 -0.43 -15.67 -13.74
CA GLU A 93 0.39 -16.88 -13.70
C GLU A 93 1.88 -16.48 -13.80
N PRO A 94 2.81 -17.22 -13.15
CA PRO A 94 4.22 -16.85 -13.10
C PRO A 94 4.87 -16.59 -14.47
N SER A 95 4.46 -17.32 -15.50
CA SER A 95 4.97 -17.15 -16.87
C SER A 95 4.71 -15.77 -17.48
N SER A 96 3.82 -14.96 -16.91
CA SER A 96 3.38 -13.68 -17.48
C SER A 96 4.34 -12.51 -17.21
N PHE A 97 5.29 -12.67 -16.28
CA PHE A 97 6.15 -11.57 -15.81
C PHE A 97 7.59 -11.97 -15.50
N LYS A 98 7.97 -13.24 -15.75
CA LYS A 98 9.31 -13.78 -15.43
C LYS A 98 10.47 -13.10 -16.14
N ASP A 99 10.23 -12.52 -17.31
CA ASP A 99 11.27 -11.84 -18.11
C ASP A 99 11.37 -10.34 -17.81
N LEU A 100 10.58 -9.82 -16.87
CA LEU A 100 10.65 -8.42 -16.44
C LEU A 100 11.75 -8.23 -15.39
N ASP A 101 12.31 -7.02 -15.35
CA ASP A 101 13.22 -6.63 -14.28
C ASP A 101 12.50 -6.73 -12.92
N SER A 102 13.12 -7.48 -12.01
CA SER A 102 12.61 -7.70 -10.67
C SER A 102 13.38 -6.89 -9.65
N VAL A 103 12.66 -6.38 -8.64
CA VAL A 103 13.25 -5.83 -7.41
C VAL A 103 13.00 -6.82 -6.29
N ASP A 104 14.05 -7.15 -5.54
CA ASP A 104 13.92 -7.98 -4.35
C ASP A 104 13.18 -7.18 -3.26
N ILE A 105 12.26 -7.85 -2.58
CA ILE A 105 11.53 -7.30 -1.44
C ILE A 105 11.75 -8.16 -0.21
N LYS A 106 11.31 -7.69 0.95
CA LYS A 106 11.18 -8.51 2.15
C LYS A 106 9.75 -8.51 2.62
N ILE A 107 9.22 -9.66 3.02
CA ILE A 107 7.91 -9.71 3.65
C ILE A 107 8.09 -9.61 5.17
N LEU A 108 7.68 -8.48 5.74
CA LEU A 108 7.80 -8.18 7.17
C LEU A 108 6.42 -8.26 7.80
N MET A 109 6.18 -9.26 8.65
CA MET A 109 4.86 -9.48 9.27
C MET A 109 3.69 -9.52 8.27
N GLY A 110 3.91 -9.95 7.03
CA GLY A 110 2.88 -10.02 5.99
C GLY A 110 2.79 -8.79 5.08
N VAL A 111 3.58 -7.74 5.32
CA VAL A 111 3.62 -6.54 4.47
C VAL A 111 4.92 -6.47 3.65
N PRO A 112 4.90 -6.00 2.39
CA PRO A 112 6.08 -5.97 1.56
C PRO A 112 6.93 -4.72 1.86
N ALA A 113 8.23 -4.92 1.99
CA ALA A 113 9.21 -3.87 2.17
C ALA A 113 10.18 -3.83 0.98
N ILE A 114 10.37 -2.63 0.43
CA ILE A 114 11.27 -2.33 -0.67
C ILE A 114 12.45 -1.49 -0.18
N GLU A 115 13.56 -1.50 -0.93
CA GLU A 115 14.62 -0.52 -0.77
C GLU A 115 14.39 0.63 -1.76
N ILE A 116 14.44 1.86 -1.26
CA ILE A 116 14.45 3.09 -2.05
C ILE A 116 15.69 3.90 -1.69
N VAL A 117 16.23 4.68 -2.63
CA VAL A 117 17.30 5.62 -2.31
C VAL A 117 16.70 6.99 -2.07
N PHE A 118 16.87 7.50 -0.86
CA PHE A 118 16.47 8.85 -0.46
C PHE A 118 17.74 9.69 -0.23
N GLY A 119 17.91 10.75 -1.02
CA GLY A 119 19.17 11.50 -1.04
C GLY A 119 20.33 10.64 -1.57
N ARG A 120 21.25 10.22 -0.69
CA ARG A 120 22.40 9.36 -1.04
C ARG A 120 22.36 7.98 -0.38
N GLU A 121 21.40 7.75 0.51
CA GLU A 121 21.37 6.54 1.34
C GLU A 121 20.21 5.64 0.93
N PRO A 122 20.43 4.32 0.84
CA PRO A 122 19.33 3.36 0.73
C PRO A 122 18.58 3.30 2.07
N ILE A 123 17.25 3.41 2.00
CA ILE A 123 16.36 3.23 3.14
C ILE A 123 15.30 2.18 2.80
N ARG A 124 14.84 1.48 3.83
CA ARG A 124 13.74 0.54 3.69
C ARG A 124 12.40 1.27 3.79
N ALA A 125 11.51 1.01 2.86
CA ALA A 125 10.13 1.51 2.88
C ALA A 125 9.13 0.35 2.86
N ILE A 126 8.00 0.51 3.55
CA ILE A 126 6.83 -0.37 3.36
C ILE A 126 6.12 0.07 2.09
N LEU A 127 5.86 -0.86 1.18
CA LEU A 127 5.07 -0.59 -0.03
C LEU A 127 3.60 -0.85 0.28
N ASP A 128 2.81 0.21 0.33
CA ASP A 128 1.49 0.23 0.96
C ASP A 128 0.41 0.75 0.00
N THR A 129 -0.41 -0.15 -0.55
CA THR A 129 -1.54 0.22 -1.42
C THR A 129 -2.74 0.80 -0.66
N GLY A 130 -2.76 0.68 0.67
CA GLY A 130 -3.74 1.32 1.55
C GLY A 130 -3.43 2.79 1.81
N ALA A 131 -2.20 3.25 1.55
CA ALA A 131 -1.77 4.62 1.77
C ALA A 131 -1.96 5.50 0.53
N LYS A 132 -2.81 6.53 0.62
CA LYS A 132 -3.02 7.51 -0.46
C LYS A 132 -1.83 8.43 -0.73
N ILE A 133 -0.97 8.66 0.27
CA ILE A 133 0.29 9.39 0.13
C ILE A 133 1.40 8.62 0.81
N SER A 134 2.65 8.94 0.49
CA SER A 134 3.80 8.33 1.14
C SER A 134 4.09 9.01 2.48
N TYR A 135 4.86 8.36 3.35
CA TYR A 135 5.27 8.90 4.65
C TYR A 135 6.76 8.68 4.92
N LEU A 136 7.39 9.64 5.57
CA LEU A 136 8.77 9.54 6.08
C LEU A 136 8.79 9.78 7.58
N LYS A 137 9.70 9.12 8.30
CA LYS A 137 10.00 9.50 9.69
C LYS A 137 10.47 10.96 9.77
N SER A 138 10.20 11.61 10.89
CA SER A 138 10.47 13.04 11.11
C SER A 138 11.93 13.40 10.84
N CYS A 139 12.88 12.54 11.22
CA CYS A 139 14.31 12.76 11.06
C CYS A 139 14.74 13.02 9.60
N HIS A 140 13.95 12.59 8.62
CA HIS A 140 14.22 12.83 7.19
C HIS A 140 13.70 14.17 6.67
N VAL A 141 12.83 14.85 7.44
CA VAL A 141 12.15 16.09 7.02
C VAL A 141 12.26 17.24 8.02
N GLU A 142 12.96 17.04 9.14
CA GLU A 142 13.13 18.02 10.23
C GLU A 142 13.77 19.34 9.78
N GLU A 143 14.68 19.31 8.81
CA GLU A 143 15.38 20.48 8.28
C GLU A 143 14.81 20.98 6.94
N LEU A 144 13.66 20.46 6.52
CA LEU A 144 13.04 20.82 5.25
C LEU A 144 11.82 21.72 5.48
N ASP A 145 11.62 22.67 4.56
CA ASP A 145 10.41 23.46 4.52
C ASP A 145 9.26 22.67 3.88
N PRO A 146 8.10 22.53 4.54
CA PRO A 146 6.97 21.86 3.95
C PRO A 146 6.34 22.71 2.83
N ILE A 147 5.82 22.04 1.80
CA ILE A 147 5.12 22.69 0.69
C ILE A 147 3.62 22.88 0.95
N GLY A 148 3.12 22.34 2.06
CA GLY A 148 1.73 22.46 2.48
C GLY A 148 1.39 21.53 3.64
N GLU A 149 0.10 21.28 3.80
CA GLU A 149 -0.42 20.31 4.77
C GLU A 149 -1.52 19.46 4.12
N SER A 150 -1.69 18.24 4.62
CA SER A 150 -2.73 17.31 4.19
C SER A 150 -3.43 16.70 5.41
N GLU A 151 -4.73 16.43 5.28
CA GLU A 151 -5.48 15.60 6.22
C GLU A 151 -5.48 14.15 5.75
N ASP A 152 -5.20 13.24 6.67
CA ASP A 152 -5.22 11.80 6.39
C ASP A 152 -5.69 11.01 7.61
N PHE A 153 -5.70 9.69 7.50
CA PHE A 153 -5.94 8.79 8.62
C PHE A 153 -4.91 7.65 8.62
N TYR A 154 -4.67 7.08 9.80
CA TYR A 154 -3.93 5.84 9.93
C TYR A 154 -4.59 4.94 11.00
N PRO A 155 -4.73 3.63 10.76
CA PRO A 155 -5.26 2.70 11.76
C PRO A 155 -4.52 2.83 13.11
N GLY A 156 -5.28 3.00 14.19
CA GLY A 156 -4.74 3.21 15.54
C GLY A 156 -4.41 4.67 15.91
N VAL A 157 -4.23 5.59 14.94
CA VAL A 157 -4.14 7.04 15.18
C VAL A 157 -5.49 7.73 15.03
N GLY A 158 -6.27 7.31 14.04
CA GLY A 158 -7.46 8.04 13.61
C GLY A 158 -7.11 9.09 12.54
N LYS A 159 -7.95 10.12 12.40
CA LYS A 159 -7.67 11.26 11.51
C LYS A 159 -6.57 12.14 12.10
N PHE A 160 -5.66 12.60 11.25
CA PHE A 160 -4.60 13.52 11.62
C PHE A 160 -4.29 14.47 10.47
N LYS A 161 -3.56 15.55 10.79
CA LYS A 161 -3.04 16.49 9.82
C LYS A 161 -1.52 16.39 9.82
N THR A 162 -0.91 16.42 8.63
CA THR A 162 0.53 16.33 8.48
C THR A 162 1.05 17.38 7.50
N SER A 163 2.28 17.83 7.73
CA SER A 163 3.03 18.64 6.76
C SER A 163 3.43 17.75 5.59
N ILE A 164 3.30 18.26 4.37
CA ILE A 164 3.66 17.54 3.15
C ILE A 164 4.88 18.14 2.46
N TYR A 165 5.63 17.26 1.80
CA TYR A 165 6.87 17.54 1.09
C TYR A 165 6.83 16.84 -0.26
N GLU A 166 7.32 17.49 -1.31
CA GLU A 166 7.58 16.83 -2.59
C GLU A 166 9.06 16.51 -2.66
N LEU A 167 9.40 15.21 -2.61
CA LEU A 167 10.79 14.77 -2.46
C LEU A 167 11.17 13.74 -3.52
N PRO A 168 12.39 13.84 -4.08
CA PRO A 168 12.88 12.86 -5.02
C PRO A 168 13.35 11.59 -4.31
N ILE A 169 12.96 10.44 -4.85
CA ILE A 169 13.54 9.12 -4.53
C ILE A 169 14.09 8.48 -5.80
N HIS A 170 15.02 7.53 -5.65
CA HIS A 170 15.34 6.59 -6.71
C HIS A 170 14.80 5.21 -6.38
N PHE A 171 14.09 4.63 -7.33
CA PHE A 171 13.54 3.28 -7.24
C PHE A 171 13.51 2.66 -8.64
N ASN A 172 13.95 1.40 -8.73
CA ASN A 172 14.03 0.64 -9.98
C ASN A 172 14.61 1.43 -11.17
N ASN A 173 15.82 1.97 -11.00
CA ASN A 173 16.54 2.78 -12.00
C ASN A 173 15.83 4.06 -12.49
N LYS A 174 14.74 4.49 -11.83
CA LYS A 174 14.06 5.75 -12.12
C LYS A 174 14.15 6.70 -10.92
N LYS A 175 14.24 7.99 -11.22
CA LYS A 175 14.03 9.06 -10.24
C LYS A 175 12.55 9.42 -10.25
N LEU A 176 11.91 9.35 -9.09
CA LEU A 176 10.49 9.67 -8.89
C LEU A 176 10.39 10.86 -7.93
N ASN A 177 9.45 11.77 -8.16
CA ASN A 177 9.07 12.76 -7.16
C ASN A 177 7.75 12.31 -6.55
N LEU A 178 7.74 12.03 -5.26
CA LEU A 178 6.53 11.60 -4.55
C LEU A 178 6.15 12.63 -3.49
N THR A 179 4.86 12.65 -3.14
CA THR A 179 4.38 13.42 -1.99
C THR A 179 4.55 12.61 -0.72
N PHE A 180 5.31 13.16 0.23
CA PHE A 180 5.52 12.58 1.55
C PHE A 180 4.87 13.43 2.63
N GLY A 181 4.05 12.80 3.48
CA GLY A 181 3.69 13.34 4.78
C GLY A 181 4.78 13.05 5.81
N LYS A 182 4.92 13.92 6.81
CA LYS A 182 5.63 13.55 8.04
C LYS A 182 4.83 12.47 8.78
N ALA A 183 5.45 11.34 9.08
CA ALA A 183 4.78 10.26 9.82
C ALA A 183 4.35 10.75 11.22
N PRO A 184 3.12 10.45 11.67
CA PRO A 184 2.74 10.73 13.07
C PRO A 184 3.51 9.79 14.02
N PRO A 185 3.69 10.15 15.31
CA PRO A 185 4.54 9.40 16.24
C PRO A 185 4.24 7.90 16.36
N PHE A 186 2.97 7.52 16.28
CA PHE A 186 2.58 6.11 16.32
C PHE A 186 3.00 5.35 15.06
N LEU A 187 2.88 5.96 13.87
CA LEU A 187 3.36 5.36 12.63
C LEU A 187 4.90 5.22 12.65
N GLU A 188 5.62 6.21 13.16
CA GLU A 188 7.08 6.12 13.31
C GLU A 188 7.53 4.98 14.22
N LEU A 189 6.79 4.75 15.31
CA LEU A 189 7.03 3.62 16.20
C LEU A 189 6.87 2.29 15.47
N LEU A 190 5.81 2.15 14.66
CA LEU A 190 5.57 0.95 13.85
C LEU A 190 6.66 0.74 12.79
N LEU A 191 7.03 1.81 12.06
CA LEU A 191 8.12 1.78 11.09
C LEU A 191 9.43 1.34 11.74
N THR A 192 9.75 1.89 12.92
CA THR A 192 10.93 1.48 13.70
C THR A 192 10.88 0.01 14.08
N GLY A 193 9.71 -0.50 14.50
CA GLY A 193 9.51 -1.92 14.80
C GLY A 193 9.73 -2.84 13.60
N LEU A 194 9.41 -2.38 12.38
CA LEU A 194 9.65 -3.09 11.12
C LEU A 194 11.06 -2.84 10.55
N GLY A 195 11.88 -2.00 11.19
CA GLY A 195 13.17 -1.57 10.65
C GLY A 195 13.03 -0.86 9.30
N ALA A 196 11.94 -0.11 9.12
CA ALA A 196 11.66 0.73 7.97
C ALA A 196 11.74 2.21 8.38
N GLU A 197 11.96 3.08 7.38
CA GLU A 197 12.08 4.53 7.54
C GLU A 197 10.96 5.28 6.80
N ALA A 198 10.22 4.59 5.93
CA ALA A 198 9.20 5.18 5.10
C ALA A 198 8.02 4.24 4.84
N VAL A 199 6.90 4.84 4.42
CA VAL A 199 5.82 4.20 3.67
C VAL A 199 5.86 4.78 2.27
N VAL A 200 5.85 3.95 1.24
CA VAL A 200 5.63 4.35 -0.15
C VAL A 200 4.19 3.98 -0.50
N GLY A 201 3.38 5.03 -0.68
CA GLY A 201 1.96 4.91 -1.00
C GLY A 201 1.69 4.86 -2.50
N ASN A 202 0.43 5.11 -2.86
CA ASN A 202 -0.09 4.84 -4.20
C ASN A 202 0.48 5.71 -5.34
N ASP A 203 1.15 6.83 -5.05
CA ASP A 203 1.81 7.66 -6.07
C ASP A 203 2.83 6.88 -6.91
N ILE A 204 3.40 5.79 -6.38
CA ILE A 204 4.33 4.93 -7.14
C ILE A 204 3.67 4.29 -8.37
N PHE A 205 2.36 4.03 -8.34
CA PHE A 205 1.62 3.42 -9.44
C PHE A 205 1.34 4.38 -10.61
N LEU A 206 1.63 5.68 -10.43
CA LEU A 206 1.67 6.64 -11.54
C LEU A 206 2.89 6.43 -12.45
N HIS A 207 3.90 5.69 -11.96
CA HIS A 207 5.17 5.48 -12.65
C HIS A 207 5.41 4.05 -13.10
N PHE A 208 4.71 3.09 -12.49
CA PHE A 208 4.86 1.68 -12.73
C PHE A 208 3.53 0.94 -12.64
N SER A 209 3.38 -0.07 -13.49
CA SER A 209 2.53 -1.21 -13.17
C SER A 209 3.37 -2.20 -12.37
N ILE A 210 2.95 -2.52 -11.13
CA ILE A 210 3.73 -3.38 -10.23
C ILE A 210 3.04 -4.72 -10.06
N THR A 211 3.77 -5.80 -10.35
CA THR A 211 3.39 -7.16 -10.01
C THR A 211 4.07 -7.57 -8.71
N PHE A 212 3.30 -8.09 -7.76
CA PHE A 212 3.75 -8.63 -6.49
C PHE A 212 3.82 -10.16 -6.56
N ASP A 213 4.97 -10.73 -6.17
CA ASP A 213 5.17 -12.17 -5.98
C ASP A 213 5.81 -12.39 -4.60
N TYR A 214 4.97 -12.50 -3.58
CA TYR A 214 5.42 -12.67 -2.20
C TYR A 214 6.16 -14.00 -2.02
N SER A 215 5.81 -15.03 -2.80
CA SER A 215 6.42 -16.37 -2.69
C SER A 215 7.88 -16.38 -3.11
N SER A 216 8.25 -15.52 -4.07
CA SER A 216 9.64 -15.33 -4.52
C SER A 216 10.32 -14.14 -3.85
N GLU A 217 9.62 -13.45 -2.92
CA GLU A 217 10.03 -12.17 -2.35
C GLU A 217 10.45 -11.15 -3.41
N LYS A 218 9.64 -11.00 -4.46
CA LYS A 218 9.92 -10.10 -5.59
C LYS A 218 8.74 -9.22 -5.96
N ILE A 219 9.07 -8.05 -6.52
CA ILE A 219 8.15 -7.27 -7.34
C ILE A 219 8.72 -7.06 -8.73
N TYR A 220 7.85 -6.88 -9.71
CA TYR A 220 8.21 -6.64 -11.10
C TYR A 220 7.57 -5.34 -11.54
N CYS A 221 8.37 -4.42 -12.05
CA CYS A 221 7.94 -3.07 -12.38
C CYS A 221 7.98 -2.88 -13.90
N LYS A 222 6.83 -2.55 -14.49
CA LYS A 222 6.68 -2.26 -15.92
C LYS A 222 6.35 -0.79 -16.15
#